data_AF-A0A4R0D1C6-F1
#
_entry.id   AF-A0A4R0D1C6-F1
#
_cell.length_a   1.000
_cell.length_b   1.000
_cell.length_c   1.000
_cell.angle_alpha   90.00
_cell.angle_beta   90.00
_cell.angle_gamma   90.00
#
_symmetry.space_group_name_H-M   'P 1'
#
loop_
_entity.id
_entity.type
_entity.pdbx_description
1 polymer ?
#
loop_
_entity_poly.entity_id
_entity_poly.type
_entity_poly.pdbx_seq_one_letter_code
_entity_poly.pdbx_strand_id
1 'polypeptide(L)'
;MNKSELFKAAHKLAKSVIKSGDNYRVTFGAAIKAILEGLVMTTKSIADQLTEAGAKVWEKGNMKRIYMTCSQFNKVTGRDYNLNDNNNKIFYDFATNAIMRSYKGKKPTLEVQY
;
A
#
# COMPACT_ATOMS: atom_id res chain seq x y z
N MET A 1 12.22 -2.70 2.48
CA MET A 1 11.90 -3.89 3.30
C MET A 1 13.01 -4.12 4.30
N ASN A 2 12.70 -4.15 5.60
CA ASN A 2 13.66 -4.48 6.65
C ASN A 2 13.81 -6.02 6.81
N LYS A 3 14.82 -6.48 7.56
CA LYS A 3 15.09 -7.92 7.76
C LYS A 3 13.91 -8.67 8.37
N SER A 4 13.16 -8.05 9.30
CA SER A 4 11.99 -8.67 9.93
C SER A 4 10.85 -8.86 8.92
N GLU A 5 10.58 -7.84 8.10
CA GLU A 5 9.59 -7.86 7.03
C GLU A 5 9.91 -8.91 5.98
N LEU A 6 11.18 -9.03 5.58
CA LEU A 6 11.63 -10.06 4.64
C LEU A 6 11.33 -11.47 5.17
N PHE A 7 11.66 -11.74 6.43
CA PHE A 7 11.44 -13.05 7.02
C PHE A 7 9.94 -13.37 7.19
N LYS A 8 9.12 -12.36 7.53
CA LYS A 8 7.65 -12.51 7.59
C LYS A 8 7.05 -12.81 6.22
N ALA A 9 7.47 -12.07 5.19
CA ALA A 9 7.01 -12.28 3.81
C ALA A 9 7.43 -13.67 3.28
N ALA A 10 8.69 -14.06 3.50
CA ALA A 10 9.20 -15.38 3.13
C ALA A 10 8.49 -16.51 3.88
N HIS A 11 8.18 -16.32 5.17
CA HIS A 11 7.45 -17.31 5.97
C HIS A 11 6.03 -17.52 5.43
N LYS A 12 5.33 -16.43 5.13
CA LYS A 12 3.98 -16.46 4.55
C LYS A 12 3.99 -17.17 3.20
N LEU A 13 4.94 -16.84 2.34
CA LEU A 13 5.09 -17.45 1.01
C LEU A 13 5.44 -18.94 1.11
N ALA A 14 6.39 -19.31 1.97
CA ALA A 14 6.78 -20.70 2.18
C ALA A 14 5.56 -21.53 2.63
N LYS A 15 4.74 -21.01 3.55
CA LYS A 15 3.51 -21.68 4.00
C LYS A 15 2.46 -21.82 2.90
N SER A 16 2.37 -20.89 1.96
CA SER A 16 1.38 -20.99 0.87
C SER A 16 1.78 -21.98 -0.22
N VAL A 17 3.07 -22.32 -0.35
CA VAL A 17 3.57 -23.18 -1.43
C VAL A 17 4.03 -24.57 -0.98
N ILE A 18 4.35 -24.74 0.32
CA ILE A 18 4.84 -26.01 0.86
C ILE A 18 3.76 -27.10 0.80
N LYS A 19 4.15 -28.29 0.32
CA LYS A 19 3.29 -29.47 0.24
C LYS A 19 3.81 -30.59 1.14
N SER A 20 2.98 -31.61 1.36
CA SER A 20 3.38 -32.80 2.10
C SER A 20 4.56 -33.48 1.39
N GLY A 21 5.67 -33.69 2.10
CA GLY A 21 6.93 -34.22 1.56
C GLY A 21 8.01 -33.16 1.32
N ASP A 22 7.68 -31.87 1.31
CA ASP A 22 8.67 -30.80 1.12
C ASP A 22 9.47 -30.49 2.41
N ASN A 23 10.73 -30.09 2.24
CA ASN A 23 11.54 -29.60 3.35
C ASN A 23 11.35 -28.10 3.54
N TYR A 24 10.71 -27.73 4.66
CA TYR A 24 10.42 -26.33 4.99
C TYR A 24 11.64 -25.40 4.95
N ARG A 25 12.84 -25.84 5.37
CA ARG A 25 14.04 -24.99 5.36
C ARG A 25 14.45 -24.63 3.95
N VAL A 26 14.35 -25.58 3.03
CA VAL A 26 14.67 -25.38 1.60
C VAL A 26 13.64 -24.44 0.97
N THR A 27 12.34 -24.69 1.20
CA THR A 27 11.25 -23.84 0.70
C THR A 27 11.34 -22.41 1.22
N PHE A 28 11.69 -22.23 2.49
CA PHE A 28 11.87 -20.92 3.10
C PHE A 28 13.10 -20.17 2.53
N GLY A 29 14.23 -20.86 2.35
CA GLY A 29 15.41 -20.29 1.69
C GLY A 29 15.12 -19.84 0.26
N ALA A 30 14.40 -20.66 -0.51
CA ALA A 30 13.95 -20.32 -1.87
C ALA A 30 12.99 -19.12 -1.86
N ALA A 31 12.08 -19.04 -0.90
CA ALA A 31 11.17 -17.90 -0.74
C ALA A 31 11.90 -16.59 -0.43
N ILE A 32 12.94 -16.60 0.42
CA ILE A 32 13.79 -15.42 0.67
C ILE A 32 14.44 -14.96 -0.64
N LYS A 33 15.04 -15.89 -1.38
CA LYS A 33 15.73 -15.59 -2.64
C LYS A 33 14.76 -14.99 -3.67
N ALA A 34 13.59 -15.60 -3.85
CA ALA A 34 12.57 -15.12 -4.77
C ALA A 34 12.04 -13.71 -4.44
N ILE A 35 11.94 -13.37 -3.14
CA ILE A 35 11.54 -12.02 -2.72
C ILE A 35 12.66 -11.00 -2.96
N LEU A 36 13.92 -11.37 -2.67
CA LEU A 36 15.08 -10.50 -2.91
C LEU A 36 15.32 -10.23 -4.40
N GLU A 37 15.09 -11.24 -5.24
CA GLU A 37 15.21 -11.13 -6.70
C GLU A 37 13.99 -10.46 -7.35
N GLY A 38 12.99 -10.05 -6.56
CA GLY A 38 11.78 -9.39 -7.05
C GLY A 38 10.87 -10.30 -7.89
N LEU A 39 11.12 -11.62 -7.89
CA LEU A 39 10.29 -12.63 -8.58
C LEU A 39 8.91 -12.74 -7.96
N VAL A 40 8.80 -12.42 -6.67
CA VAL A 40 7.53 -12.30 -5.98
C VAL A 40 7.07 -10.87 -6.17
N MET A 41 5.97 -10.69 -6.92
CA MET A 41 5.19 -9.46 -6.90
C MET A 41 4.65 -9.27 -5.49
N THR A 42 5.47 -8.74 -4.57
CA THR A 42 4.95 -8.20 -3.32
C THR A 42 4.01 -7.09 -3.75
N THR A 43 2.71 -7.30 -3.59
CA THR A 43 1.68 -6.26 -3.73
C THR A 43 2.18 -5.07 -2.93
N LYS A 44 2.70 -4.06 -3.64
CA LYS A 44 3.20 -2.83 -3.02
C LYS A 44 2.09 -2.29 -2.15
N SER A 45 2.43 -1.84 -0.94
CA SER A 45 1.39 -1.28 -0.08
C SER A 45 0.76 -0.09 -0.79
N ILE A 46 -0.50 0.23 -0.47
CA ILE A 46 -1.16 1.38 -1.09
C ILE A 46 -0.36 2.68 -0.85
N ALA A 47 0.29 2.80 0.31
CA ALA A 47 1.17 3.91 0.62
C ALA A 47 2.39 3.98 -0.33
N ASP A 48 2.99 2.84 -0.66
CA ASP A 48 4.10 2.78 -1.62
C ASP A 48 3.63 3.15 -3.03
N GLN A 49 2.49 2.61 -3.46
CA GLN A 49 1.89 2.92 -4.76
C GLN A 49 1.57 4.43 -4.90
N LEU A 50 1.02 5.03 -3.84
CA LEU A 50 0.74 6.46 -3.79
C LEU A 50 2.02 7.29 -3.82
N THR A 51 3.06 6.86 -3.11
CA THR A 51 4.35 7.55 -3.10
C THR A 51 5.02 7.48 -4.47
N GLU A 52 4.96 6.35 -5.16
CA GLU A 52 5.43 6.18 -6.55
C GLU A 52 4.61 7.02 -7.54
N ALA A 53 3.33 7.26 -7.28
CA ALA A 53 2.51 8.18 -8.06
C ALA A 53 2.85 9.67 -7.81
N GLY A 54 3.81 9.97 -6.92
CA GLY A 54 4.23 11.33 -6.58
C GLY A 54 3.32 12.02 -5.56
N ALA A 55 2.54 11.26 -4.79
CA ALA A 55 1.71 11.80 -3.71
C ALA A 55 2.61 12.29 -2.56
N LYS A 56 2.15 13.31 -1.83
CA LYS A 56 2.94 13.99 -0.79
C LYS A 56 2.58 13.47 0.59
N VAL A 57 3.58 12.93 1.30
CA VAL A 57 3.44 12.53 2.70
C VAL A 57 3.37 13.78 3.59
N TRP A 58 2.43 13.79 4.52
CA TRP A 58 2.27 14.81 5.55
C TRP A 58 2.21 14.14 6.92
N GLU A 59 3.07 14.61 7.82
CA GLU A 59 3.18 14.11 9.18
C GLU A 59 3.13 15.30 10.14
N LYS A 60 2.22 15.22 11.14
CA LYS A 60 2.15 16.20 12.22
C LYS A 60 1.72 15.50 13.51
N GLY A 61 2.64 15.44 14.48
CA GLY A 61 2.41 14.70 15.72
C GLY A 61 2.10 13.23 15.43
N ASN A 62 0.99 12.72 15.95
CA ASN A 62 0.55 11.33 15.73
C ASN A 62 -0.26 11.13 14.44
N MET A 63 -0.45 12.17 13.61
CA MET A 63 -1.20 12.05 12.35
C MET A 63 -0.25 11.94 11.17
N LYS A 64 -0.41 10.85 10.41
CA LYS A 64 0.28 10.59 9.16
C LYS A 64 -0.74 10.42 8.04
N ARG A 65 -0.58 11.19 6.96
CA ARG A 65 -1.45 11.17 5.77
C ARG A 65 -0.63 11.28 4.50
N ILE A 66 -1.15 10.74 3.40
CA ILE A 66 -0.59 10.99 2.06
C ILE A 66 -1.63 11.76 1.25
N TYR A 67 -1.33 13.01 0.91
CA TYR A 67 -2.18 13.83 0.05
C TYR A 67 -1.87 13.57 -1.41
N MET A 68 -2.92 13.50 -2.22
CA MET A 68 -2.82 13.20 -3.65
C MET A 68 -3.81 14.05 -4.46
N THR A 69 -3.48 14.26 -5.73
CA THR A 69 -4.42 14.85 -6.71
C THR A 69 -5.43 13.81 -7.19
N CYS A 70 -6.52 14.27 -7.81
CA CYS A 70 -7.52 13.41 -8.43
C CYS A 70 -6.91 12.49 -9.50
N SER A 71 -5.95 13.00 -10.27
CA SER A 71 -5.21 12.20 -11.27
C SER A 71 -4.39 11.08 -10.62
N GLN A 72 -3.70 11.37 -9.50
CA GLN A 72 -2.94 10.36 -8.76
C GLN A 72 -3.86 9.31 -8.12
N PHE A 73 -5.01 9.74 -7.57
CA PHE A 73 -6.03 8.84 -7.04
C PHE A 73 -6.56 7.89 -8.12
N ASN A 74 -6.93 8.41 -9.29
CA ASN A 74 -7.40 7.60 -10.40
C ASN A 74 -6.34 6.59 -10.86
N LYS A 75 -5.07 7.03 -10.97
CA LYS A 75 -3.95 6.16 -11.36
C LYS A 75 -3.75 4.98 -10.41
N VAL A 76 -3.92 5.19 -9.10
CA VAL A 76 -3.67 4.15 -8.09
C VAL A 76 -4.89 3.26 -7.86
N THR A 77 -6.11 3.82 -7.93
CA THR A 77 -7.35 3.08 -7.63
C THR A 77 -8.06 2.51 -8.87
N GLY A 78 -7.65 2.92 -10.07
CA GLY A 78 -8.32 2.56 -11.33
C GLY A 78 -9.69 3.21 -11.52
N ARG A 79 -10.03 4.23 -10.72
CA ARG A 79 -11.27 5.01 -10.86
C ARG A 79 -11.11 6.13 -11.89
N ASP A 80 -12.23 6.63 -12.39
CA ASP A 80 -12.30 7.75 -13.33
C ASP A 80 -13.05 8.94 -12.73
N TYR A 81 -12.50 9.52 -11.67
CA TYR A 81 -13.05 10.72 -11.09
C TYR A 81 -12.55 11.97 -11.83
N ASN A 82 -13.45 12.92 -12.10
CA ASN A 82 -13.10 14.24 -12.60
C ASN A 82 -13.42 15.30 -11.54
N LEU A 83 -12.56 15.39 -10.54
CA LEU A 83 -12.74 16.30 -9.40
C LEU A 83 -11.74 17.46 -9.48
N ASN A 84 -12.20 18.65 -9.10
CA ASN A 84 -11.32 19.80 -8.92
C ASN A 84 -10.54 19.68 -7.60
N ASP A 85 -9.22 19.59 -7.69
CA ASP A 85 -8.29 19.44 -6.56
C ASP A 85 -8.32 20.63 -5.58
N ASN A 86 -8.75 21.82 -6.01
CA ASN A 86 -8.89 22.98 -5.12
C ASN A 86 -10.09 22.83 -4.16
N ASN A 87 -11.14 22.13 -4.62
CA ASN A 87 -12.36 21.93 -3.85
C ASN A 87 -12.43 20.55 -3.19
N ASN A 88 -11.65 19.58 -3.67
CA ASN A 88 -11.63 18.20 -3.19
C ASN A 88 -10.22 17.83 -2.73
N LYS A 89 -10.05 17.68 -1.42
CA LYS A 89 -8.80 17.17 -0.85
C LYS A 89 -8.90 15.66 -0.72
N ILE A 90 -8.09 14.93 -1.47
CA ILE A 90 -7.99 13.47 -1.38
C ILE A 90 -6.74 13.13 -0.58
N PHE A 91 -6.88 12.23 0.38
CA PHE A 91 -5.77 11.77 1.19
C PHE A 91 -5.96 10.33 1.65
N TYR A 92 -4.86 9.61 1.78
CA TYR A 92 -4.80 8.35 2.48
C TYR A 92 -4.48 8.61 3.95
N ASP A 93 -5.25 8.03 4.86
CA ASP A 93 -5.10 8.17 6.30
C ASP A 93 -4.63 6.86 6.92
N PHE A 94 -3.47 6.89 7.57
CA PHE A 94 -2.82 5.68 8.11
C PHE A 94 -3.54 5.11 9.33
N ALA A 95 -4.31 5.94 10.06
CA ALA A 95 -5.05 5.48 11.23
C ALA A 95 -6.30 4.67 10.84
N THR A 96 -6.99 5.11 9.78
CA THR A 96 -8.18 4.42 9.26
C THR A 96 -7.89 3.40 8.16
N ASN A 97 -6.64 3.35 7.67
CA ASN A 97 -6.21 2.50 6.57
C ASN A 97 -7.09 2.70 5.31
N ALA A 98 -7.47 3.95 5.02
CA ALA A 98 -8.46 4.28 4.01
C ALA A 98 -8.05 5.51 3.18
N ILE A 99 -8.49 5.55 1.93
CA ILE A 99 -8.48 6.77 1.12
C ILE A 99 -9.78 7.52 1.39
N MET A 100 -9.65 8.77 1.80
CA MET A 100 -10.74 9.66 2.12
C MET A 100 -10.71 10.90 1.21
N ARG A 101 -11.89 11.49 1.01
CA ARG A 101 -12.05 12.76 0.32
C ARG A 101 -12.78 13.75 1.20
N SER A 102 -12.28 14.98 1.29
CA SER A 102 -12.97 16.11 1.92
C SER A 102 -13.28 17.17 0.87
N TYR A 103 -14.57 17.43 0.67
CA TYR A 103 -15.02 18.60 -0.08
C TYR A 103 -14.86 19.86 0.79
N LYS A 104 -14.52 21.00 0.19
CA LYS A 104 -14.26 22.27 0.87
C LYS A 104 -15.24 22.54 2.02
N GLY A 105 -14.72 22.57 3.25
CA GLY A 105 -15.48 22.86 4.48
C GLY A 105 -16.36 21.72 5.00
N LYS A 106 -16.38 20.56 4.34
CA LYS A 106 -17.17 19.39 4.75
C LYS A 106 -16.28 18.31 5.38
N LYS A 107 -16.90 17.50 6.24
CA LYS A 107 -16.25 16.34 6.86
C LYS A 107 -15.76 15.36 5.78
N PRO A 108 -14.61 14.69 5.99
CA PRO A 108 -14.12 13.69 5.06
C PRO A 108 -15.08 12.52 4.92
N THR A 109 -15.24 12.02 3.70
CA THR A 109 -15.98 10.80 3.35
C THR A 109 -15.01 9.73 2.90
N LEU A 110 -15.31 8.47 3.22
CA LEU A 110 -14.53 7.31 2.79
C LEU A 110 -14.76 7.05 1.30
N GLU A 111 -13.67 6.89 0.54
CA GLU A 111 -13.71 6.55 -0.88
C GLU A 111 -13.30 5.08 -1.11
N VAL A 112 -12.23 4.62 -0.44
CA VAL A 112 -11.70 3.25 -0.53
C VAL A 112 -11.18 2.81 0.83
N GLN A 113 -11.51 1.59 1.26
CA GLN A 113 -10.98 0.95 2.48
C GLN A 113 -9.98 -0.16 2.09
N TYR A 114 -8.87 -0.24 2.81
CA TYR A 114 -7.88 -1.31 2.71
C TYR A 114 -7.77 -2.09 4.02
#